data_AF-A0A4R3G625-F1
#
_entry.id   AF-A0A4R3G625-F1
#
_cell.length_a   1.000
_cell.length_b   1.000
_cell.length_c   1.000
_cell.angle_alpha   90.00
_cell.angle_beta   90.00
_cell.angle_gamma   90.00
#
_symmetry.space_group_name_H-M   'P 1'
#
loop_
_entity.id
_entity.type
_entity.pdbx_description
1 polymer ?
#
loop_
_entity_poly.entity_id
_entity_poly.type
_entity_poly.pdbx_seq_one_letter_code
_entity_poly.pdbx_strand_id
1 'polypeptide(L)' 'MELEIGSATGAGYGEKNTMRRVRRNGYRDRDWETRAGTVVLRIPKLRKGRYLPSFLEPRRMAEKVLTALIQGS' A
#
# COMPACT_ATOMS: atom_id res chain seq x y z
N MET A 1 1.87 0.68 -5.19
CA MET A 1 2.32 0.00 -3.95
C MET A 1 3.84 0.06 -3.81
N GLU A 2 4.61 -0.46 -4.79
CA GLU A 2 6.08 -0.52 -4.69
C GLU A 2 6.76 0.82 -4.41
N LEU A 3 6.27 1.92 -5.01
CA LEU A 3 6.75 3.27 -4.73
C LEU A 3 6.50 3.70 -3.28
N GLU A 4 5.32 3.42 -2.74
CA GLU A 4 4.94 3.81 -1.38
C GLU A 4 5.77 3.06 -0.33
N ILE A 5 5.99 1.76 -0.52
CA ILE A 5 6.87 0.99 0.36
C ILE A 5 8.34 1.36 0.16
N GLY A 6 8.75 1.73 -1.05
CA GLY A 6 10.07 2.29 -1.33
C GLY A 6 10.31 3.55 -0.49
N SER A 7 9.36 4.49 -0.52
CA SER A 7 9.37 5.67 0.34
C SER A 7 9.40 5.31 1.82
N ALA A 8 8.56 4.38 2.29
CA ALA A 8 8.53 3.97 3.70
C ALA A 8 9.84 3.32 4.16
N THR A 9 10.47 2.51 3.31
CA THR A 9 11.74 1.84 3.63
C THR A 9 12.97 2.68 3.36
N GLY A 10 12.82 3.78 2.60
CA GLY A 10 13.91 4.64 2.15
C GLY A 10 14.76 4.03 1.05
N ALA A 11 14.29 2.96 0.40
CA ALA A 11 15.01 2.26 -0.67
C ALA A 11 14.08 1.36 -1.48
N GLY A 12 14.38 1.16 -2.76
CA GLY A 12 13.73 0.18 -3.60
C GLY A 12 13.92 -1.27 -3.11
N TYR A 13 13.15 -2.20 -3.69
CA TYR A 13 13.34 -3.62 -3.45
C TYR A 13 14.71 -4.08 -4.00
N GLY A 14 15.51 -4.76 -3.19
CA GLY A 14 16.85 -5.24 -3.59
C GLY A 14 17.94 -4.16 -3.69
N GLU A 15 17.59 -2.88 -3.62
CA GLU A 15 18.55 -1.78 -3.73
C GLU A 15 19.58 -1.81 -2.59
N LYS A 16 20.87 -1.57 -2.85
CA LYS A 16 21.85 -1.39 -1.78
C LYS A 16 21.84 0.08 -1.36
N ASN A 17 21.30 0.35 -0.17
CA ASN A 17 21.21 1.70 0.37
C ASN A 17 21.54 1.67 1.86
N THR A 18 22.53 2.45 2.27
CA THR A 18 23.03 2.56 3.65
C THR A 18 22.07 3.30 4.56
N MET A 19 21.23 4.19 4.01
CA MET A 19 20.19 4.94 4.72
C MET A 19 18.86 4.20 4.81
N ARG A 20 18.80 2.92 4.38
CA ARG A 20 17.58 2.11 4.45
C ARG A 20 17.10 2.00 5.90
N ARG A 21 15.84 2.36 6.12
CA ARG A 21 15.19 2.38 7.43
C ARG A 21 14.67 1.01 7.86
N VAL A 22 14.11 0.23 6.94
CA VAL A 22 13.57 -1.10 7.23
C VAL A 22 13.70 -2.04 6.03
N ARG A 23 13.84 -3.34 6.31
CA ARG A 23 13.89 -4.38 5.28
C ARG A 23 12.54 -5.05 5.11
N ARG A 24 12.28 -5.52 3.89
CA ARG A 24 11.11 -6.32 3.53
C ARG A 24 11.40 -7.81 3.74
N ASN A 25 10.41 -8.60 4.12
CA ASN A 25 10.55 -10.04 4.36
C ASN A 25 9.39 -10.84 3.75
N GLY A 26 9.37 -10.90 2.42
CA GLY A 26 8.32 -11.58 1.67
C GLY A 26 6.99 -10.83 1.66
N TYR A 27 5.92 -11.58 1.38
CA TYR A 27 4.57 -11.07 1.18
C TYR A 27 3.55 -11.86 2.00
N ARG A 28 2.42 -11.25 2.32
CA ARG A 28 1.18 -11.93 2.77
C ARG A 28 0.09 -11.65 1.75
N ASP A 29 -0.74 -12.65 1.50
CA ASP A 29 -1.87 -12.48 0.62
C ASP A 29 -3.05 -11.87 1.41
N ARG A 30 -3.86 -11.08 0.72
CA ARG A 30 -5.08 -10.47 1.26
C ARG A 30 -6.09 -10.28 0.14
N ASP A 31 -7.29 -10.77 0.36
CA ASP A 31 -8.40 -10.55 -0.55
C ASP A 31 -8.88 -9.10 -0.47
N TRP A 32 -9.07 -8.50 -1.64
CA TRP A 32 -9.64 -7.18 -1.80
C TRP A 32 -10.84 -7.24 -2.71
N GLU A 33 -12.01 -7.03 -2.10
CA GLU A 33 -13.28 -6.92 -2.80
C GLU A 33 -13.32 -5.63 -3.63
N THR A 34 -13.60 -5.79 -4.92
CA THR A 34 -13.83 -4.69 -5.85
C THR A 34 -15.15 -4.92 -6.60
N ARG A 35 -15.67 -3.89 -7.27
CA ARG A 35 -16.90 -4.03 -8.07
C ARG A 35 -16.77 -5.07 -9.20
N ALA A 36 -15.55 -5.33 -9.67
CA ALA A 36 -15.27 -6.32 -10.71
C ALA A 36 -15.00 -7.73 -10.15
N GLY A 37 -15.10 -7.92 -8.82
CA GLY A 37 -14.80 -9.18 -8.13
C GLY A 37 -13.65 -9.06 -7.13
N THR A 38 -13.27 -10.19 -6.55
CA THR A 38 -12.20 -10.30 -5.55
C THR A 38 -10.83 -10.35 -6.21
N VAL A 39 -9.92 -9.47 -5.77
CA VAL A 39 -8.51 -9.45 -6.21
C VAL A 39 -7.61 -9.86 -5.04
N VAL A 40 -6.76 -10.86 -5.25
CA VAL A 40 -5.75 -11.27 -4.25
C VAL A 40 -4.55 -10.32 -4.30
N LEU A 41 -4.37 -9.52 -3.24
CA LEU A 41 -3.25 -8.60 -3.10
C LEU A 41 -2.08 -9.25 -2.37
N ARG A 42 -0.88 -9.11 -2.93
CA ARG A 42 0.37 -9.51 -2.26
C ARG A 42 0.93 -8.34 -1.46
N ILE A 43 0.59 -8.26 -0.18
CA ILE A 43 1.05 -7.19 0.72
C ILE A 43 2.44 -7.49 1.25
N PRO A 44 3.45 -6.65 0.97
CA PRO A 44 4.81 -6.87 1.45
C PRO A 44 4.88 -6.75 2.97
N LYS A 45 5.61 -7.68 3.57
CA LYS A 45 5.90 -7.72 5.01
C LYS A 45 7.13 -6.89 5.30
N LEU A 46 7.08 -6.07 6.33
CA LEU A 46 8.26 -5.38 6.87
C LEU A 46 8.83 -6.20 8.04
N ARG A 47 10.17 -6.21 8.20
CA ARG A 47 10.82 -6.86 9.35
C ARG A 47 10.49 -6.16 10.67
N LYS A 48 10.20 -4.85 10.61
CA LYS A 48 9.75 -4.05 11.75
C LYS A 48 8.57 -3.19 11.29
N GLY A 49 7.53 -3.11 12.12
CA GLY A 49 6.29 -2.38 11.80
C GLY A 49 5.36 -3.12 10.82
N ARG A 50 4.23 -2.49 10.50
CA ARG A 50 3.23 -3.01 9.56
C ARG A 50 3.06 -2.02 8.41
N TYR A 51 3.06 -2.53 7.19
CA TYR A 51 2.65 -1.77 6.01
C TYR A 51 1.21 -2.15 5.63
N LEU A 52 0.40 -1.15 5.34
CA LEU A 52 -0.89 -1.25 4.69
C LEU A 52 -0.89 -0.22 3.55
N PRO A 53 -1.17 -0.63 2.29
CA PRO A 53 -1.25 0.32 1.19
C PRO A 53 -2.33 1.36 1.44
N SER A 54 -2.06 2.62 1.11
CA SER A 54 -2.99 3.72 1.40
C SER A 54 -4.33 3.64 0.68
N PHE A 55 -4.44 2.90 -0.43
CA PHE A 55 -5.73 2.66 -1.08
C PHE A 55 -6.65 1.68 -0.31
N LEU A 56 -6.12 0.98 0.70
CA LEU A 56 -6.88 0.16 1.64
C LEU A 56 -7.19 0.89 2.96
N GLU A 57 -6.78 2.15 3.11
CA GLU A 57 -7.07 2.93 4.32
C GLU A 57 -8.51 3.45 4.27
N PRO A 58 -9.35 3.15 5.29
CA PRO A 58 -10.77 3.51 5.29
C PRO A 58 -11.04 5.00 5.07
N ARG A 59 -10.17 5.87 5.61
CA ARG A 59 -10.34 7.34 5.53
C ARG A 59 -10.11 7.91 4.13
N ARG A 60 -9.22 7.32 3.33
CA ARG A 60 -8.93 7.80 1.96
C ARG A 60 -9.99 7.40 0.94
N MET A 61 -10.73 6.32 1.15
CA MET A 61 -11.87 6.00 0.29
C MET A 61 -13.01 6.99 0.51
N ALA A 62 -13.34 7.32 1.76
CA ALA A 62 -14.38 8.29 2.07
C ALA A 62 -14.07 9.68 1.47
N GLU A 63 -12.82 10.15 1.59
CA GLU A 63 -12.38 11.41 0.97
C GLU A 63 -12.48 11.39 -0.56
N LYS A 64 -12.04 10.31 -1.22
CA LYS A 64 -12.13 10.19 -2.68
C LYS A 64 -13.57 10.10 -3.18
N VAL A 65 -14.46 9.41 -2.46
CA VAL A 65 -15.88 9.35 -2.79
C VAL A 65 -16.51 10.73 -2.63
N LEU A 66 -16.18 11.45 -1.56
CA LEU A 66 -16.66 12.81 -1.34
C LEU A 66 -16.17 13.77 -2.44
N THR A 67 -14.88 13.72 -2.82
CA THR A 67 -14.35 14.53 -3.92
C THR A 67 -15.01 14.16 -5.26
N ALA A 68 -15.19 12.86 -5.55
CA ALA A 68 -15.86 12.41 -6.77
C ALA A 68 -17.33 12.86 -6.84
N LEU A 69 -18.03 12.90 -5.71
CA LEU A 69 -19.40 13.44 -5.61
C LEU A 69 -19.44 14.93 -5.86
N ILE A 70 -18.49 15.70 -5.30
CA ILE A 70 -18.43 17.17 -5.42
C ILE A 70 -17.98 17.60 -6.82
N GLN A 71 -17.10 16.85 -7.47
CA GLN A 71 -16.62 17.16 -8.84
C GLN A 71 -17.53 16.62 -9.94
N GLY A 72 -18.49 15.74 -9.60
CA GLY A 72 -19.46 15.14 -10.52
C GLY A 72 -20.87 15.70 -10.41
N SER A 73 -21.08 16.75 -9.60
CA SER A 73 -22.35 17.46 -9.40
C SER A 73 -22.34 18.83 -10.06
#